data_AF-A0A554M1J5-F1
#
_entry.id   AF-A0A554M1J5-F1
#
_cell.length_a   1.000
_cell.length_b   1.000
_cell.length_c   1.000
_cell.angle_alpha   90.00
_cell.angle_beta   90.00
_cell.angle_gamma   90.00
#
_symmetry.space_group_name_H-M   'P 1'
#
loop_
_entity.id
_entity.type
_entity.pdbx_description
1 polymer ?
#
loop_
_entity_poly.entity_id
_entity_poly.type
_entity_poly.pdbx_seq_one_letter_code
_entity_poly.pdbx_strand_id
1 'polypeptide(L)'
;MFTGIIEATARVQESGNGCLSIERPKAFSDIRIGNSIAVAGVCLTIKKLNKKCIQFDVVSETLRRTTLGLYKEGDTVNLERAMKADGRLDGHIVQGHVEGIGEVVSVSTSSPRPPPPENRPYPSIPRPLPPREEGGAQNNGWIKESTPKNILLYARTMRKNPTEAEEVLWKRLRNDALGARFRRQYPLGGRILDFYAPIIRLGIEVDGGIHLTKEAQEDDSFRSQYLADDHHVSILRFSNKEILEHTNHVVSKINAYIQKHTHSLPPVEEGLGMEGPRVEMNIAVPSALLQNIIPKGSITIDGVSLTVAHIQDNEISIALIPHTIENTTLGILQKGDQVNIETDILARYAQKQKA
;
A
#
# COMPACT_ATOMS: atom_id res chain seq x y z
N MET A 1 -4.10 -19.23 3.86
CA MET A 1 -3.99 -17.77 4.03
C MET A 1 -4.20 -17.15 2.67
N PHE A 2 -4.81 -15.98 2.65
CA PHE A 2 -5.23 -15.24 1.48
C PHE A 2 -4.78 -13.78 1.63
N THR A 3 -5.00 -12.99 0.59
CA THR A 3 -4.60 -11.58 0.52
C THR A 3 -5.80 -10.64 0.47
N GLY A 4 -6.97 -11.17 0.16
CA GLY A 4 -8.19 -10.42 -0.09
C GLY A 4 -8.24 -9.79 -1.49
N ILE A 5 -7.43 -10.29 -2.43
CA ILE A 5 -7.44 -9.86 -3.83
C ILE A 5 -8.19 -10.92 -4.63
N ILE A 6 -9.40 -10.58 -5.08
CA ILE A 6 -10.27 -11.51 -5.79
C ILE A 6 -9.70 -11.83 -7.16
N GLU A 7 -9.58 -13.12 -7.45
CA GLU A 7 -9.00 -13.62 -8.71
C GLU A 7 -10.08 -13.92 -9.75
N ALA A 8 -11.29 -14.25 -9.31
CA ALA A 8 -12.43 -14.50 -10.17
C ALA A 8 -13.75 -14.42 -9.40
N THR A 9 -14.84 -14.25 -10.13
CA THR A 9 -16.20 -14.55 -9.65
C THR A 9 -16.71 -15.84 -10.29
N ALA A 10 -17.56 -16.58 -9.59
CA ALA A 10 -18.20 -17.78 -10.12
C ALA A 10 -19.68 -17.86 -9.74
N ARG A 11 -20.46 -18.61 -10.53
CA ARG A 11 -21.86 -18.89 -10.21
C ARG A 11 -21.99 -20.10 -9.30
N VAL A 12 -22.88 -20.02 -8.33
CA VAL A 12 -23.35 -21.14 -7.53
C VAL A 12 -24.20 -22.05 -8.40
N GLN A 13 -23.86 -23.34 -8.41
CA GLN A 13 -24.60 -24.37 -9.15
C GLN A 13 -25.48 -25.19 -8.23
N GLU A 14 -25.05 -25.39 -6.98
CA GLU A 14 -25.82 -26.10 -5.97
C GLU A 14 -25.41 -25.58 -4.59
N SER A 15 -26.39 -25.33 -3.72
CA SER A 15 -26.18 -24.93 -2.34
C SER A 15 -27.25 -25.60 -1.48
N GLY A 16 -26.83 -26.32 -0.44
CA GLY A 16 -27.75 -26.99 0.49
C GLY A 16 -27.17 -28.28 1.08
N ASN A 17 -27.79 -28.78 2.15
CA ASN A 17 -27.42 -30.04 2.80
C ASN A 17 -25.93 -30.15 3.21
N GLY A 18 -25.28 -29.03 3.54
CA GLY A 18 -23.85 -29.00 3.87
C GLY A 18 -22.93 -29.14 2.66
N CYS A 19 -23.44 -28.93 1.45
CA CYS A 19 -22.67 -28.95 0.21
C CYS A 19 -22.83 -27.61 -0.53
N LEU A 20 -21.71 -27.14 -1.08
CA LEU A 20 -21.66 -25.99 -1.99
C LEU A 20 -20.91 -26.39 -3.25
N SER A 21 -21.55 -26.23 -4.41
CA SER A 21 -20.95 -26.42 -5.72
C SER A 21 -20.99 -25.11 -6.51
N ILE A 22 -19.86 -24.75 -7.10
CA ILE A 22 -19.70 -23.53 -7.89
C ILE A 22 -19.06 -23.85 -9.24
N GLU A 23 -19.28 -22.98 -10.22
CA GLU A 23 -18.55 -23.04 -11.49
C GLU A 23 -17.04 -22.90 -11.25
N ARG A 24 -16.24 -23.68 -11.99
CA ARG A 24 -14.78 -23.60 -11.98
C ARG A 24 -14.29 -22.54 -12.97
N PRO A 25 -13.69 -21.42 -12.51
CA PRO A 25 -13.10 -20.46 -13.43
C PRO A 25 -11.91 -21.07 -14.18
N LYS A 26 -11.70 -20.65 -15.44
CA LYS A 26 -10.56 -21.13 -16.25
C LYS A 26 -9.19 -20.83 -15.62
N ALA A 27 -9.08 -19.71 -14.91
CA ALA A 27 -7.85 -19.30 -14.21
C ALA A 27 -7.45 -20.27 -13.08
N PHE A 28 -8.39 -21.09 -12.59
CA PHE A 28 -8.20 -22.04 -11.49
C PHE A 28 -7.86 -23.42 -12.05
N SER A 29 -6.96 -23.50 -13.04
CA SER A 29 -6.57 -24.77 -13.67
C SER A 29 -5.59 -25.60 -12.83
N ASP A 30 -4.85 -24.94 -11.93
CA ASP A 30 -3.79 -25.50 -11.09
C ASP A 30 -4.27 -26.05 -9.73
N ILE A 31 -5.52 -25.77 -9.35
CA ILE A 31 -6.12 -26.26 -8.09
C ILE A 31 -6.34 -27.77 -8.12
N ARG A 32 -6.28 -28.39 -6.94
CA ARG A 32 -6.46 -29.83 -6.72
C ARG A 32 -7.36 -30.08 -5.51
N ILE A 33 -7.95 -31.28 -5.44
CA ILE A 33 -8.68 -31.74 -4.23
C ILE A 33 -7.77 -31.57 -3.01
N GLY A 34 -8.34 -31.05 -1.91
CA GLY A 34 -7.61 -30.72 -0.69
C GLY A 34 -6.97 -29.33 -0.66
N ASN A 35 -6.93 -28.58 -1.76
CA ASN A 35 -6.53 -27.17 -1.70
C ASN A 35 -7.61 -26.31 -1.05
N SER A 36 -7.20 -25.20 -0.44
CA SER A 36 -8.11 -24.21 0.14
C SER A 36 -8.39 -23.08 -0.85
N ILE A 37 -9.66 -22.68 -0.92
CA ILE A 37 -10.15 -21.54 -1.70
C ILE A 37 -11.02 -20.69 -0.76
N ALA A 38 -10.85 -19.37 -0.79
CA ALA A 38 -11.78 -18.45 -0.17
C ALA A 38 -12.98 -18.25 -1.09
N VAL A 39 -14.18 -18.56 -0.61
CA VAL A 39 -15.46 -18.35 -1.29
C VAL A 39 -16.23 -17.29 -0.52
N ALA A 40 -16.43 -16.11 -1.11
CA ALA A 40 -16.95 -14.94 -0.43
C ALA A 40 -16.25 -14.66 0.91
N GLY A 41 -14.92 -14.82 0.95
CA GLY A 41 -14.11 -14.65 2.15
C GLY A 41 -14.10 -15.84 3.12
N VAL A 42 -14.81 -16.94 2.85
CA VAL A 42 -14.80 -18.14 3.68
C VAL A 42 -13.80 -19.16 3.14
N CYS A 43 -12.81 -19.54 3.94
CA CYS A 43 -11.85 -20.58 3.60
C CYS A 43 -12.53 -21.96 3.56
N LEU A 44 -12.61 -22.55 2.37
CA LEU A 44 -13.18 -23.88 2.16
C LEU A 44 -12.15 -24.81 1.50
N THR A 45 -12.23 -26.10 1.82
CA THR A 45 -11.35 -27.12 1.25
C THR A 45 -12.05 -27.86 0.13
N ILE A 46 -11.42 -27.94 -1.04
CA ILE A 46 -12.01 -28.61 -2.21
C ILE A 46 -12.21 -30.10 -1.91
N LYS A 47 -13.47 -30.54 -1.93
CA LYS A 47 -13.87 -31.93 -1.74
C LYS A 47 -13.87 -32.70 -3.06
N LYS A 48 -14.48 -32.13 -4.09
CA LYS A 48 -14.53 -32.69 -5.45
C LYS A 48 -14.26 -31.59 -6.46
N LEU A 49 -13.65 -31.99 -7.57
CA LEU A 49 -13.24 -31.09 -8.64
C LEU A 49 -13.43 -31.80 -9.97
N ASN A 50 -14.03 -31.10 -10.93
CA ASN A 50 -14.08 -31.55 -12.32
C ASN A 50 -13.68 -30.38 -13.25
N LYS A 51 -13.91 -30.52 -14.56
CA LYS A 51 -13.57 -29.47 -15.54
C LYS A 51 -14.47 -28.22 -15.47
N LYS A 52 -15.66 -28.34 -14.90
CA LYS A 52 -16.71 -27.30 -14.87
C LYS A 52 -17.05 -26.82 -13.46
N CYS A 53 -16.79 -27.62 -12.43
CA CYS A 53 -17.30 -27.38 -11.08
C CYS A 53 -16.23 -27.62 -10.01
N ILE A 54 -16.33 -26.87 -8.92
CA ILE A 54 -15.61 -27.06 -7.67
C ILE A 54 -16.66 -27.29 -6.58
N GLN A 55 -16.49 -28.33 -5.77
CA GLN A 55 -17.43 -28.69 -4.71
C GLN A 55 -16.74 -28.71 -3.35
N PHE A 56 -17.46 -28.22 -2.35
CA PHE A 56 -17.03 -28.10 -0.96
C PHE A 56 -18.06 -28.74 -0.04
N ASP A 57 -17.57 -29.35 1.04
CA ASP A 57 -18.41 -29.64 2.20
C ASP A 57 -18.37 -28.42 3.12
N VAL A 58 -19.53 -27.93 3.54
CA VAL A 58 -19.68 -26.77 4.40
C VAL A 58 -20.35 -27.19 5.69
N VAL A 59 -19.67 -27.01 6.81
CA VAL A 59 -20.20 -27.36 8.13
C VAL A 59 -21.35 -26.40 8.52
N SER A 60 -22.28 -26.90 9.34
CA SER A 60 -23.48 -26.16 9.76
C SER A 60 -23.15 -24.82 10.43
N GLU A 61 -22.08 -24.76 11.22
CA GLU A 61 -21.63 -23.52 11.86
C GLU A 61 -21.23 -22.46 10.83
N THR A 62 -20.50 -22.83 9.78
CA THR A 62 -20.11 -21.92 8.70
C THR A 62 -21.34 -21.43 7.94
N LEU A 63 -22.30 -22.30 7.63
CA LEU A 63 -23.56 -21.90 6.99
C LEU A 63 -24.36 -20.90 7.84
N ARG A 64 -24.32 -21.03 9.16
CA ARG A 64 -25.04 -20.15 10.09
C ARG A 64 -24.36 -18.79 10.28
N ARG A 65 -23.02 -18.77 10.28
CA ARG A 65 -22.24 -17.56 10.60
C ARG A 65 -21.83 -16.73 9.40
N THR A 66 -22.10 -17.21 8.19
CA THR A 66 -21.68 -16.58 6.94
C THR A 66 -22.84 -16.50 5.95
N THR A 67 -22.69 -15.70 4.91
CA THR A 67 -23.65 -15.59 3.81
C THR A 67 -23.74 -16.86 2.97
N LEU A 68 -22.85 -17.85 3.15
CA LEU A 68 -22.90 -19.10 2.40
C LEU A 68 -24.21 -19.87 2.58
N GLY A 69 -24.85 -19.74 3.75
CA GLY A 69 -26.17 -20.34 4.00
C GLY A 69 -27.34 -19.68 3.27
N LEU A 70 -27.10 -18.51 2.66
CA LEU A 70 -28.11 -17.71 1.97
C LEU A 70 -28.07 -17.88 0.45
N TYR A 71 -26.94 -18.31 -0.10
CA TYR A 71 -26.77 -18.45 -1.54
C TYR A 71 -27.65 -19.55 -2.13
N LYS A 72 -28.19 -19.25 -3.30
CA LYS A 72 -29.02 -20.11 -4.15
C LYS A 72 -28.31 -20.37 -5.47
N GLU A 73 -28.82 -21.34 -6.21
CA GLU A 73 -28.37 -21.59 -7.58
C GLU A 73 -28.50 -20.30 -8.44
N GLY A 74 -27.44 -19.98 -9.16
CA GLY A 74 -27.35 -18.80 -10.03
C GLY A 74 -26.65 -17.59 -9.38
N ASP A 75 -26.57 -17.53 -8.05
CA ASP A 75 -25.90 -16.45 -7.32
C ASP A 75 -24.41 -16.39 -7.66
N THR A 76 -23.83 -15.19 -7.58
CA THR A 76 -22.41 -14.96 -7.90
C THR A 76 -21.60 -14.82 -6.62
N VAL A 77 -20.43 -15.45 -6.55
CA VAL A 77 -19.52 -15.40 -5.41
C VAL A 77 -18.11 -14.98 -5.82
N ASN A 78 -17.42 -14.26 -4.94
CA ASN A 78 -15.99 -13.94 -5.07
C ASN A 78 -15.12 -15.17 -4.74
N LEU A 79 -14.03 -15.35 -5.48
CA LEU A 79 -13.07 -16.43 -5.29
C LEU A 79 -11.63 -15.94 -5.23
N GLU A 80 -10.88 -16.50 -4.29
CA GLU A 80 -9.43 -16.34 -4.18
C GLU A 80 -8.79 -17.69 -3.79
N ARG A 81 -7.71 -18.09 -4.45
CA ARG A 81 -6.94 -19.28 -4.09
C ARG A 81 -6.06 -18.97 -2.88
N ALA A 82 -5.73 -19.99 -2.10
CA ALA A 82 -4.72 -19.82 -1.06
C ALA A 82 -3.39 -19.32 -1.67
N MET A 83 -2.82 -18.29 -1.08
CA MET A 83 -1.57 -17.68 -1.53
C MET A 83 -0.41 -18.67 -1.39
N LYS A 84 0.46 -18.75 -2.41
CA LYS A 84 1.73 -19.48 -2.31
C LYS A 84 2.67 -18.80 -1.33
N ALA A 85 3.61 -19.55 -0.75
CA ALA A 85 4.57 -19.01 0.23
C ALA A 85 5.48 -17.91 -0.36
N ASP A 86 5.76 -17.97 -1.66
CA ASP A 86 6.53 -17.00 -2.44
C ASP A 86 5.65 -15.98 -3.18
N GLY A 87 4.34 -15.98 -2.90
CA GLY A 87 3.36 -15.08 -3.50
C GLY A 87 3.48 -13.65 -2.97
N ARG A 88 2.86 -12.71 -3.69
CA ARG A 88 2.74 -11.32 -3.26
C ARG A 88 1.56 -11.13 -2.32
N LEU A 89 1.76 -10.34 -1.27
CA LEU A 89 0.71 -9.92 -0.34
C LEU A 89 0.27 -8.48 -0.72
N ASP A 90 -0.54 -8.36 -1.77
CA ASP A 90 -0.94 -7.06 -2.32
C ASP A 90 -2.12 -6.41 -1.57
N GLY A 91 -2.90 -7.20 -0.83
CA GLY A 91 -3.89 -6.71 0.13
C GLY A 91 -3.38 -6.74 1.56
N HIS A 92 -4.04 -7.51 2.44
CA HIS A 92 -3.58 -7.75 3.81
C HIS A 92 -3.69 -9.23 4.16
N ILE A 93 -3.31 -9.62 5.38
CA ILE A 93 -3.40 -11.03 5.80
C ILE A 93 -4.87 -11.38 6.04
N VAL A 94 -5.42 -12.21 5.15
CA VAL A 94 -6.77 -12.75 5.27
C VAL A 94 -6.69 -14.23 5.63
N GLN A 95 -7.34 -14.62 6.73
CA GLN A 95 -7.40 -16.01 7.19
C GLN A 95 -8.46 -16.80 6.40
N GLY A 96 -9.52 -16.12 5.98
CA GLY A 96 -10.72 -16.73 5.45
C GLY A 96 -11.63 -17.28 6.56
N HIS A 97 -11.60 -16.63 7.73
CA HIS A 97 -12.37 -16.97 8.91
C HIS A 97 -13.32 -15.83 9.24
N VAL A 98 -14.43 -15.82 8.51
CA VAL A 98 -15.50 -14.82 8.68
C VAL A 98 -15.99 -14.77 10.12
N GLU A 99 -16.06 -13.56 10.65
CA GLU A 99 -16.38 -13.30 12.06
C GLU A 99 -17.85 -12.92 12.26
N GLY A 100 -18.48 -12.38 11.23
CA GLY A 100 -19.90 -12.08 11.22
C GLY A 100 -20.40 -11.62 9.85
N ILE A 101 -21.68 -11.28 9.82
CA ILE A 101 -22.37 -10.78 8.63
C ILE A 101 -22.66 -9.28 8.85
N GLY A 102 -22.26 -8.46 7.90
CA GLY A 102 -22.64 -7.06 7.80
C GLY A 102 -23.80 -6.87 6.81
N GLU A 103 -24.45 -5.71 6.86
CA GLU A 103 -25.56 -5.33 5.98
C GLU A 103 -25.23 -4.01 5.28
N VAL A 104 -25.43 -3.96 3.96
CA VAL A 104 -25.24 -2.75 3.16
C VAL A 104 -26.36 -1.75 3.49
N VAL A 105 -26.00 -0.61 4.06
CA VAL A 105 -26.94 0.45 4.47
C VAL A 105 -27.22 1.41 3.32
N SER A 106 -26.18 1.75 2.55
CA SER A 106 -26.29 2.64 1.40
C SER A 106 -25.15 2.46 0.42
N VAL A 107 -25.44 2.71 -0.86
CA VAL A 107 -24.46 2.78 -1.94
C VAL A 107 -24.66 4.12 -2.64
N SER A 108 -23.62 4.96 -2.68
CA SER A 108 -23.66 6.27 -3.31
C SER A 108 -22.52 6.46 -4.28
N THR A 109 -22.85 6.86 -5.52
CA THR A 109 -21.85 7.20 -6.53
C THR A 109 -21.50 8.68 -6.41
N SER A 110 -20.25 8.97 -6.10
CA SER A 110 -19.71 10.33 -6.15
C SER A 110 -19.08 10.60 -7.52
N SER A 111 -19.23 11.84 -8.00
CA SER A 111 -18.47 12.30 -9.16
C SER A 111 -16.97 12.20 -8.87
N PRO A 112 -16.13 11.91 -9.89
CA PRO A 112 -14.68 11.89 -9.73
C PRO A 112 -14.23 13.15 -8.98
N ARG A 113 -13.29 13.01 -8.03
CA ARG A 113 -12.64 14.19 -7.47
C ARG A 113 -12.03 14.94 -8.66
N PRO A 114 -12.34 16.24 -8.88
CA PRO A 114 -11.68 16.98 -9.94
C PRO A 114 -10.17 16.83 -9.77
N PRO A 115 -9.41 16.69 -10.87
CA PRO A 115 -7.96 16.67 -10.76
C PRO A 115 -7.52 17.89 -9.95
N PRO A 116 -6.48 17.77 -9.11
CA PRO A 116 -5.90 18.93 -8.47
C PRO A 116 -5.68 20.01 -9.56
N PRO A 117 -6.05 21.28 -9.32
CA PRO A 117 -5.82 22.32 -10.32
C PRO A 117 -4.35 22.29 -10.74
N GLU A 118 -4.06 22.47 -12.04
CA GLU A 118 -2.69 22.37 -12.61
C GLU A 118 -1.65 23.20 -11.85
N ASN A 119 -2.10 24.25 -11.16
CA ASN A 119 -1.30 25.16 -10.33
C ASN A 119 -1.57 25.02 -8.82
N ARG A 120 -1.97 23.84 -8.32
CA ARG A 120 -1.97 23.62 -6.88
C ARG A 120 -0.50 23.49 -6.43
N PRO A 121 0.04 24.42 -5.61
CA PRO A 121 1.22 24.06 -4.84
C PRO A 121 0.84 22.80 -4.06
N TYR A 122 1.63 21.73 -4.20
CA TYR A 122 1.44 20.53 -3.38
C TYR A 122 1.19 21.00 -1.94
N PRO A 123 0.11 20.56 -1.28
CA PRO A 123 0.00 20.79 0.15
C PRO A 123 1.29 20.28 0.75
N SER A 124 1.97 21.14 1.50
CA SER A 124 3.26 20.81 2.08
C SER A 124 3.01 19.58 2.93
N ILE A 125 3.50 18.42 2.47
CA ILE A 125 3.37 17.15 3.16
C ILE A 125 3.70 17.44 4.63
N PRO A 126 2.82 17.08 5.60
CA PRO A 126 3.08 17.32 7.01
C PRO A 126 4.53 16.93 7.30
N ARG A 127 5.30 17.81 7.94
CA ARG A 127 6.71 17.50 8.24
C ARG A 127 6.73 16.12 8.91
N PRO A 128 7.40 15.10 8.34
CA PRO A 128 7.79 13.97 9.15
C PRO A 128 8.50 14.58 10.35
N LEU A 129 8.03 14.21 11.54
CA LEU A 129 8.69 14.65 12.76
C LEU A 129 10.20 14.42 12.59
N PRO A 130 11.04 15.36 13.04
CA PRO A 130 12.47 15.16 13.02
C PRO A 130 12.81 13.78 13.61
N PRO A 131 13.85 13.08 13.12
CA PRO A 131 14.34 11.88 13.76
C PRO A 131 14.45 12.12 15.27
N ARG A 132 13.98 11.14 16.06
CA ARG A 132 13.75 11.10 17.53
C ARG A 132 14.80 11.71 18.49
N GLU A 133 15.84 12.39 18.02
CA GLU A 133 16.75 13.19 18.85
C GLU A 133 16.29 14.65 19.08
N GLU A 134 15.25 15.12 18.38
CA GLU A 134 14.56 16.37 18.73
C GLU A 134 13.30 16.05 19.57
N GLY A 135 13.51 15.65 20.83
CA GLY A 135 12.54 15.73 21.92
C GLY A 135 11.24 14.90 21.80
N GLY A 136 11.23 13.71 22.41
CA GLY A 136 10.00 12.96 22.69
C GLY A 136 10.27 11.49 23.03
N ALA A 137 10.33 11.17 24.32
CA ALA A 137 10.60 9.83 24.84
C ALA A 137 9.46 8.84 24.53
N GLN A 138 9.79 7.67 23.99
CA GLN A 138 9.63 6.36 24.65
C GLN A 138 10.09 5.21 23.73
N ASN A 139 10.75 4.26 24.36
CA ASN A 139 11.35 3.03 23.82
C ASN A 139 10.36 2.20 22.98
N ASN A 140 10.87 1.56 21.92
CA ASN A 140 10.56 0.17 21.54
C ASN A 140 11.38 -0.29 20.30
N GLY A 141 12.52 -0.92 20.56
CA GLY A 141 12.71 -2.32 20.18
C GLY A 141 13.09 -2.75 18.75
N TRP A 142 13.60 -1.88 17.87
CA TRP A 142 14.18 -2.33 16.58
C TRP A 142 15.57 -1.75 16.37
N ILE A 143 16.59 -2.61 16.34
CA ILE A 143 17.97 -2.25 16.00
C ILE A 143 17.98 -1.93 14.49
N LYS A 144 17.70 -0.69 14.12
CA LYS A 144 18.23 -0.13 12.87
C LYS A 144 19.73 -0.04 13.06
N GLU A 145 20.52 -0.52 12.12
CA GLU A 145 21.94 -0.17 12.02
C GLU A 145 22.05 1.35 12.16
N SER A 146 22.48 1.80 13.35
CA SER A 146 22.44 3.21 13.66
C SER A 146 23.51 3.87 12.81
N THR A 147 23.12 4.83 11.97
CA THR A 147 24.10 5.67 11.25
C THR A 147 25.16 6.14 12.26
N PRO A 148 26.45 5.85 12.02
CA PRO A 148 27.51 6.17 12.96
C PRO A 148 27.46 7.63 13.43
N LYS A 149 27.65 7.86 14.75
CA LYS A 149 27.51 9.19 15.37
C LYS A 149 28.40 10.25 14.72
N ASN A 150 29.59 9.86 14.25
CA ASN A 150 30.51 10.72 13.50
C ASN A 150 29.91 11.21 12.17
N ILE A 151 29.17 10.36 11.46
CA ILE A 151 28.50 10.72 10.20
C ILE A 151 27.34 11.69 10.47
N LEU A 152 26.56 11.46 11.52
CA LEU A 152 25.48 12.37 11.93
C LEU A 152 26.02 13.75 12.33
N LEU A 153 27.14 13.78 13.06
CA LEU A 153 27.80 15.02 13.46
C LEU A 153 28.37 15.75 12.24
N TYR A 154 29.01 15.03 11.33
CA TYR A 154 29.58 15.60 10.10
C TYR A 154 28.49 16.20 9.20
N ALA A 155 27.36 15.50 9.02
CA ALA A 155 26.19 16.03 8.32
C ALA A 155 25.64 17.32 8.96
N ARG A 156 25.61 17.40 10.30
CA ARG A 156 25.19 18.63 11.01
C ARG A 156 26.16 19.78 10.74
N THR A 157 27.46 19.53 10.69
CA THR A 157 28.47 20.53 10.35
C THR A 157 28.29 21.05 8.92
N MET A 158 28.10 20.15 7.95
CA MET A 158 27.89 20.55 6.56
C MET A 158 26.60 21.37 6.35
N ARG A 159 25.53 21.10 7.13
CA ARG A 159 24.31 21.95 7.08
C ARG A 159 24.53 23.38 7.56
N LYS A 160 25.49 23.59 8.46
CA LYS A 160 25.84 24.93 8.99
C LYS A 160 26.78 25.69 8.05
N ASN A 161 27.62 24.97 7.32
CA ASN A 161 28.65 25.53 6.44
C ASN A 161 28.50 24.97 5.00
N PRO A 162 27.41 25.29 4.28
CA PRO A 162 27.23 24.82 2.90
C PRO A 162 28.20 25.53 1.95
N THR A 163 28.53 24.88 0.84
CA THR A 163 29.21 25.54 -0.28
C THR A 163 28.28 26.57 -0.95
N GLU A 164 28.87 27.54 -1.69
CA GLU A 164 28.08 28.54 -2.43
C GLU A 164 27.12 27.88 -3.44
N ALA A 165 27.59 26.85 -4.14
CA ALA A 165 26.78 26.08 -5.07
C ALA A 165 25.64 25.32 -4.35
N GLU A 166 25.91 24.68 -3.21
CA GLU A 166 24.86 24.07 -2.39
C GLU A 166 23.83 25.11 -1.93
N GLU A 167 24.26 26.31 -1.56
CA GLU A 167 23.35 27.36 -1.10
C GLU A 167 22.45 27.85 -2.25
N VAL A 168 23.02 28.07 -3.43
CA VAL A 168 22.30 28.45 -4.65
C VAL A 168 21.29 27.36 -5.03
N LEU A 169 21.71 26.10 -5.04
CA LEU A 169 20.83 24.98 -5.39
C LEU A 169 19.76 24.77 -4.31
N TRP A 170 20.10 24.88 -3.03
CA TRP A 170 19.13 24.77 -1.94
C TRP A 170 18.03 25.83 -2.00
N LYS A 171 18.35 27.06 -2.40
CA LYS A 171 17.36 28.12 -2.62
C LYS A 171 16.31 27.71 -3.67
N ARG A 172 16.67 26.88 -4.65
CA ARG A 172 15.78 26.35 -5.68
C ARG A 172 15.07 25.05 -5.30
N LEU A 173 15.65 24.24 -4.42
CA LEU A 173 15.09 22.94 -4.00
C LEU A 173 14.20 23.01 -2.75
N ARG A 174 14.42 24.00 -1.88
CA ARG A 174 13.68 24.13 -0.61
C ARG A 174 12.19 24.41 -0.83
N ASN A 175 11.40 24.17 0.23
CA ASN A 175 9.96 24.41 0.25
C ASN A 175 9.19 23.67 -0.86
N ASP A 176 9.69 22.50 -1.27
CA ASP A 176 9.07 21.65 -2.29
C ASP A 176 8.86 22.36 -3.65
N ALA A 177 9.71 23.35 -3.96
CA ALA A 177 9.54 24.25 -5.10
C ALA A 177 9.54 23.56 -6.47
N LEU A 178 10.11 22.34 -6.58
CA LEU A 178 10.10 21.52 -7.80
C LEU A 178 9.09 20.35 -7.74
N GLY A 179 8.13 20.38 -6.81
CA GLY A 179 7.16 19.29 -6.64
C GLY A 179 7.74 18.02 -6.00
N ALA A 180 8.96 18.09 -5.45
CA ALA A 180 9.58 17.01 -4.70
C ALA A 180 10.27 17.55 -3.43
N ARG A 181 10.21 16.78 -2.35
CA ARG A 181 10.77 17.17 -1.05
C ARG A 181 12.21 16.72 -0.90
N PHE A 182 13.13 17.69 -0.94
CA PHE A 182 14.56 17.45 -0.73
C PHE A 182 14.99 17.67 0.72
N ARG A 183 15.89 16.81 1.20
CA ARG A 183 16.61 16.94 2.46
C ARG A 183 18.06 17.30 2.16
N ARG A 184 18.65 18.20 2.94
CA ARG A 184 20.07 18.55 2.83
C ARG A 184 20.96 17.64 3.66
N GLN A 185 22.13 17.32 3.10
CA GLN A 185 23.22 16.64 3.80
C GLN A 185 22.67 15.39 4.50
N TYR A 186 22.08 14.50 3.70
CA TYR A 186 21.31 13.35 4.16
C TYR A 186 22.20 12.09 4.28
N PRO A 187 22.37 11.54 5.48
CA PRO A 187 23.12 10.30 5.66
C PRO A 187 22.36 9.10 5.10
N LEU A 188 22.98 8.34 4.19
CA LEU A 188 22.43 7.11 3.62
C LEU A 188 23.57 6.16 3.24
N GLY A 189 23.47 4.88 3.61
CA GLY A 189 24.44 3.85 3.23
C GLY A 189 25.89 4.16 3.64
N GLY A 190 26.09 4.84 4.76
CA GLY A 190 27.44 5.25 5.22
C GLY A 190 28.04 6.47 4.50
N ARG A 191 27.31 7.09 3.56
CA ARG A 191 27.67 8.36 2.92
C ARG A 191 26.70 9.48 3.29
N ILE A 192 27.03 10.70 2.90
CA ILE A 192 26.14 11.86 3.02
C ILE A 192 25.90 12.41 1.62
N LEU A 193 24.63 12.46 1.23
CA LEU A 193 24.19 13.07 -0.02
C LEU A 193 23.91 14.56 0.22
N ASP A 194 24.38 15.44 -0.65
CA ASP A 194 24.17 16.89 -0.51
C ASP A 194 22.68 17.23 -0.51
N PHE A 195 21.93 16.60 -1.42
CA PHE A 195 20.47 16.61 -1.39
C PHE A 195 19.90 15.21 -1.63
N TYR A 196 18.82 14.88 -0.95
CA TYR A 196 18.12 13.60 -1.15
C TYR A 196 16.60 13.78 -1.10
N ALA A 197 15.92 13.23 -2.10
CA ALA A 197 14.45 13.14 -2.19
C ALA A 197 14.03 11.67 -1.99
N PRO A 198 13.60 11.26 -0.78
CA PRO A 198 13.34 9.86 -0.44
C PRO A 198 12.23 9.21 -1.29
N ILE A 199 11.19 9.97 -1.64
CA ILE A 199 9.99 9.46 -2.32
C ILE A 199 10.35 8.94 -3.71
N ILE A 200 11.11 9.71 -4.48
CA ILE A 200 11.56 9.35 -5.83
C ILE A 200 12.96 8.70 -5.83
N ARG A 201 13.50 8.38 -4.64
CA ARG A 201 14.85 7.82 -4.43
C ARG A 201 15.93 8.54 -5.24
N LEU A 202 15.90 9.87 -5.25
CA LEU A 202 16.86 10.71 -5.97
C LEU A 202 17.87 11.34 -5.00
N GLY A 203 19.15 11.02 -5.16
CA GLY A 203 20.28 11.73 -4.57
C GLY A 203 20.84 12.77 -5.53
N ILE A 204 21.28 13.92 -5.02
CA ILE A 204 22.03 14.93 -5.75
C ILE A 204 23.35 15.15 -5.01
N GLU A 205 24.46 15.08 -5.74
CA GLU A 205 25.81 15.40 -5.25
C GLU A 205 26.32 16.66 -5.99
N VAL A 206 26.80 17.63 -5.22
CA VAL A 206 27.35 18.92 -5.69
C VAL A 206 28.86 18.91 -5.48
N ASP A 207 29.59 18.82 -6.59
CA ASP A 207 31.05 18.67 -6.65
C ASP A 207 31.61 17.38 -6.00
N GLY A 208 31.65 16.31 -6.80
CA GLY A 208 32.47 15.13 -6.53
C GLY A 208 33.88 15.26 -7.14
N GLY A 209 34.91 15.44 -6.31
CA GLY A 209 36.34 15.28 -6.64
C GLY A 209 37.20 16.17 -5.73
N ILE A 210 38.26 15.74 -5.04
CA ILE A 210 39.30 14.76 -5.37
C ILE A 210 39.96 14.27 -4.05
N HIS A 211 40.01 12.97 -3.78
CA HIS A 211 41.17 12.40 -3.11
C HIS A 211 41.91 11.52 -4.14
N LEU A 212 43.04 12.06 -4.61
CA LEU A 212 44.00 11.41 -5.49
C LEU A 212 44.65 10.23 -4.75
N THR A 213 44.16 9.02 -4.97
CA THR A 213 44.98 7.80 -4.96
C THR A 213 44.42 6.82 -6.00
N LYS A 214 45.31 6.11 -6.70
CA LYS A 214 44.91 5.07 -7.67
C LYS A 214 44.07 3.95 -7.03
N GLU A 215 44.16 3.76 -5.72
CA GLU A 215 43.35 2.82 -4.93
C GLU A 215 41.88 3.29 -4.76
N ALA A 216 41.59 4.59 -4.84
CA ALA A 216 40.23 5.12 -4.70
C ALA A 216 39.38 5.01 -5.98
N GLN A 217 40.02 4.85 -7.15
CA GLN A 217 39.31 4.71 -8.43
C GLN A 217 38.72 3.31 -8.64
N GLU A 218 39.33 2.26 -8.07
CA GLU A 218 38.77 0.91 -8.09
C GLU A 218 37.64 0.74 -7.06
N ASP A 219 37.61 1.58 -6.01
CA ASP A 219 36.67 1.52 -4.89
C ASP A 219 35.39 2.38 -5.09
N ASP A 220 35.37 3.28 -6.10
CA ASP A 220 34.24 4.18 -6.40
C ASP A 220 33.19 3.53 -7.35
N SER A 221 33.60 2.56 -8.18
CA SER A 221 32.70 1.83 -9.08
C SER A 221 31.82 0.84 -8.32
N PHE A 222 32.40 0.05 -7.41
CA PHE A 222 31.70 -0.91 -6.56
C PHE A 222 30.72 -0.24 -5.58
N ARG A 223 31.04 0.97 -5.08
CA ARG A 223 30.20 1.68 -4.10
C ARG A 223 29.05 2.48 -4.72
N SER A 224 29.23 2.96 -5.94
CA SER A 224 28.13 3.51 -6.74
C SER A 224 27.10 2.43 -7.07
N GLN A 225 27.56 1.18 -7.26
CA GLN A 225 26.72 -0.01 -7.37
C GLN A 225 25.97 -0.31 -6.06
N TYR A 226 26.62 -0.23 -4.89
CA TYR A 226 26.00 -0.49 -3.59
C TYR A 226 24.76 0.38 -3.27
N LEU A 227 24.80 1.69 -3.58
CA LEU A 227 23.64 2.58 -3.39
C LEU A 227 22.50 2.31 -4.38
N ALA A 228 22.82 1.81 -5.58
CA ALA A 228 21.86 1.42 -6.60
C ALA A 228 21.24 0.04 -6.33
N ASP A 229 22.03 -0.91 -5.82
CA ASP A 229 21.65 -2.31 -5.63
C ASP A 229 20.93 -2.53 -4.28
N ASP A 230 21.44 -1.99 -3.16
CA ASP A 230 20.87 -2.22 -1.81
C ASP A 230 19.85 -1.15 -1.37
N HIS A 231 19.92 0.05 -1.94
CA HIS A 231 19.06 1.18 -1.57
C HIS A 231 18.21 1.74 -2.72
N HIS A 232 18.44 1.26 -3.96
CA HIS A 232 17.71 1.68 -5.15
C HIS A 232 17.65 3.21 -5.35
N VAL A 233 18.75 3.91 -5.06
CA VAL A 233 18.86 5.37 -5.20
C VAL A 233 19.52 5.73 -6.52
N SER A 234 18.89 6.62 -7.30
CA SER A 234 19.51 7.25 -8.46
C SER A 234 20.27 8.50 -8.03
N ILE A 235 21.46 8.73 -8.56
CA ILE A 235 22.31 9.87 -8.21
C ILE A 235 22.48 10.79 -9.44
N LEU A 236 22.18 12.08 -9.27
CA LEU A 236 22.54 13.15 -10.21
C LEU A 236 23.73 13.93 -9.65
N ARG A 237 24.79 14.07 -10.45
CA ARG A 237 25.99 14.82 -10.07
C ARG A 237 26.06 16.14 -10.86
N PHE A 238 26.34 17.23 -10.17
CA PHE A 238 26.56 18.54 -10.79
C PHE A 238 27.85 19.15 -10.27
N SER A 239 28.62 19.81 -11.15
CA SER A 239 29.79 20.56 -10.71
C SER A 239 29.39 21.90 -10.09
N ASN A 240 30.25 22.45 -9.23
CA ASN A 240 30.07 23.79 -8.69
C ASN A 240 29.89 24.83 -9.81
N LYS A 241 30.70 24.76 -10.86
CA LYS A 241 30.58 25.64 -12.04
C LYS A 241 29.24 25.51 -12.74
N GLU A 242 28.73 24.30 -12.93
CA GLU A 242 27.42 24.08 -13.59
C GLU A 242 26.27 24.67 -12.77
N ILE A 243 26.33 24.55 -11.44
CA ILE A 243 25.29 25.13 -10.56
C ILE A 243 25.36 26.65 -10.54
N LEU A 244 26.56 27.22 -10.43
CA LEU A 244 26.74 28.67 -10.30
C LEU A 244 26.48 29.41 -11.62
N GLU A 245 26.93 28.86 -12.76
CA GLU A 245 26.80 29.51 -14.07
C GLU A 245 25.52 29.09 -14.82
N HIS A 246 25.03 27.88 -14.61
CA HIS A 246 23.94 27.29 -15.40
C HIS A 246 22.81 26.74 -14.52
N THR A 247 22.46 27.44 -13.43
CA THR A 247 21.46 26.99 -12.44
C THR A 247 20.13 26.57 -13.07
N ASN A 248 19.63 27.31 -14.06
CA ASN A 248 18.35 26.99 -14.71
C ASN A 248 18.40 25.66 -15.49
N HIS A 249 19.55 25.31 -16.07
CA HIS A 249 19.76 24.04 -16.74
C HIS A 249 19.80 22.87 -15.73
N VAL A 250 20.50 23.07 -14.61
CA VAL A 250 20.53 22.10 -13.50
C VAL A 250 19.13 21.82 -12.97
N VAL A 251 18.36 22.88 -12.70
CA VAL A 251 16.97 22.77 -12.24
C VAL A 251 16.10 22.05 -13.26
N SER A 252 16.23 22.35 -14.56
CA SER A 252 15.49 21.66 -15.62
C SER A 252 15.81 20.16 -15.67
N LYS A 253 17.07 19.75 -15.51
CA LYS A 253 17.46 18.34 -15.43
C LYS A 253 16.83 17.64 -14.22
N ILE A 254 16.87 18.28 -13.06
CA ILE A 254 16.25 17.75 -11.83
C ILE A 254 14.73 17.62 -12.01
N ASN A 255 14.08 18.64 -12.59
CA ASN A 255 12.65 18.63 -12.83
C ASN A 255 12.24 17.55 -13.84
N ALA A 256 13.01 17.34 -14.92
CA ALA A 256 12.78 16.26 -15.86
C ALA A 256 12.90 14.88 -15.19
N TYR A 257 13.87 14.70 -14.28
CA TYR A 257 13.97 13.49 -13.48
C TYR A 257 12.74 13.31 -12.58
N ILE A 258 12.34 14.36 -11.86
CA ILE A 258 11.14 14.35 -11.00
C ILE A 258 9.94 13.93 -11.84
N GLN A 259 9.61 14.64 -12.91
CA GLN A 259 8.45 14.35 -13.76
C GLN A 259 8.42 12.91 -14.29
N LYS A 260 9.58 12.38 -14.69
CA LYS A 260 9.71 10.99 -15.16
C LYS A 260 9.41 9.96 -14.06
N HIS A 261 9.68 10.28 -12.79
CA HIS A 261 9.58 9.34 -11.66
C HIS A 261 8.45 9.69 -10.66
N THR A 262 7.74 10.81 -10.83
CA THR A 262 6.47 11.10 -10.14
C THR A 262 5.26 10.56 -10.90
N HIS A 263 5.33 10.38 -12.23
CA HIS A 263 4.26 9.73 -13.00
C HIS A 263 4.03 8.25 -12.65
N SER A 264 4.96 7.62 -11.94
CA SER A 264 4.87 6.23 -11.48
C SER A 264 4.56 6.07 -10.00
N LEU A 265 4.33 7.17 -9.26
CA LEU A 265 3.96 7.11 -7.85
C LEU A 265 2.55 7.67 -7.68
N PRO A 266 1.62 6.90 -7.10
CA PRO A 266 0.28 7.40 -6.83
C PRO A 266 0.38 8.61 -5.88
N PRO A 267 -0.48 9.63 -6.05
CA PRO A 267 -0.45 10.83 -5.23
C PRO A 267 -0.44 10.49 -3.73
N VAL A 268 0.50 11.08 -3.00
CA VAL A 268 0.62 10.93 -1.55
C VAL A 268 -0.29 11.95 -0.86
N GLU A 269 -1.59 11.66 -0.83
CA GLU A 269 -2.56 12.15 0.17
C GLU A 269 -3.91 11.46 -0.07
N GLU A 270 -4.41 10.75 0.96
CA GLU A 270 -5.77 10.20 1.11
C GLU A 270 -6.55 9.85 -0.17
N GLY A 271 -6.40 8.60 -0.61
CA GLY A 271 -7.31 7.95 -1.55
C GLY A 271 -6.77 7.90 -2.98
N LEU A 272 -6.45 6.68 -3.42
CA LEU A 272 -6.29 6.18 -4.79
C LEU A 272 -6.61 7.21 -5.88
N GLY A 273 -5.60 7.95 -6.34
CA GLY A 273 -5.69 8.91 -7.44
C GLY A 273 -5.99 8.23 -8.78
N MET A 274 -7.23 7.82 -8.97
CA MET A 274 -7.74 7.20 -10.19
C MET A 274 -8.87 8.06 -10.75
N GLU A 275 -8.82 8.34 -12.06
CA GLU A 275 -9.94 8.91 -12.79
C GLU A 275 -11.10 7.90 -12.84
N GLY A 276 -12.31 8.32 -12.45
CA GLY A 276 -13.51 7.48 -12.48
C GLY A 276 -14.49 7.79 -11.35
N PRO A 277 -15.78 7.39 -11.50
CA PRO A 277 -16.74 7.50 -10.43
C PRO A 277 -16.27 6.67 -9.22
N ARG A 278 -16.31 7.27 -8.02
CA ARG A 278 -16.03 6.56 -6.78
C ARG A 278 -17.36 6.16 -6.15
N VAL A 279 -17.55 4.86 -5.94
CA VAL A 279 -18.69 4.36 -5.19
C VAL A 279 -18.31 4.29 -3.73
N GLU A 280 -19.04 5.01 -2.90
CA GLU A 280 -18.97 4.89 -1.45
C GLU A 280 -20.08 3.96 -0.99
N MET A 281 -19.72 3.00 -0.13
CA MET A 281 -20.65 2.01 0.40
C MET A 281 -20.55 2.02 1.93
N ASN A 282 -21.70 2.19 2.58
CA ASN A 282 -21.83 2.11 4.04
C ASN A 282 -22.36 0.74 4.42
N ILE A 283 -21.71 0.11 5.39
CA ILE A 283 -22.04 -1.24 5.85
C ILE A 283 -22.21 -1.20 7.36
N ALA A 284 -23.37 -1.61 7.84
CA ALA A 284 -23.59 -1.88 9.25
C ALA A 284 -22.88 -3.19 9.61
N VAL A 285 -22.04 -3.15 10.64
CA VAL A 285 -21.29 -4.32 11.12
C VAL A 285 -21.73 -4.70 12.53
N PRO A 286 -21.63 -5.98 12.93
CA PRO A 286 -21.93 -6.40 14.30
C PRO A 286 -21.07 -5.65 15.31
N SER A 287 -21.70 -5.09 16.35
CA SER A 287 -21.01 -4.23 17.34
C SER A 287 -19.81 -4.89 18.02
N ALA A 288 -19.83 -6.22 18.16
CA ALA A 288 -18.72 -7.00 18.71
C ALA A 288 -17.44 -6.92 17.87
N LEU A 289 -17.54 -6.60 16.57
CA LEU A 289 -16.38 -6.50 15.67
C LEU A 289 -15.75 -5.11 15.66
N LEU A 290 -16.49 -4.06 16.08
CA LEU A 290 -16.04 -2.67 15.99
C LEU A 290 -14.71 -2.41 16.71
N GLN A 291 -14.44 -3.10 17.82
CA GLN A 291 -13.18 -2.97 18.56
C GLN A 291 -11.94 -3.38 17.74
N ASN A 292 -12.12 -4.19 16.70
CA ASN A 292 -11.07 -4.65 15.80
C ASN A 292 -11.02 -3.88 14.47
N ILE A 293 -11.90 -2.89 14.29
CA ILE A 293 -11.97 -2.08 13.07
C ILE A 293 -11.44 -0.69 13.40
N ILE A 294 -10.48 -0.21 12.63
CA ILE A 294 -9.86 1.10 12.82
C ILE A 294 -9.97 1.94 11.55
N PRO A 295 -10.19 3.26 11.64
CA PRO A 295 -10.15 4.13 10.48
C PRO A 295 -8.79 4.04 9.78
N LYS A 296 -8.81 4.00 8.45
CA LYS A 296 -7.65 3.76 7.57
C LYS A 296 -6.98 2.39 7.75
N GLY A 297 -7.54 1.51 8.57
CA GLY A 297 -7.13 0.13 8.68
C GLY A 297 -7.72 -0.75 7.57
N SER A 298 -7.24 -1.98 7.52
CA SER A 298 -7.72 -3.00 6.61
C SER A 298 -8.95 -3.70 7.16
N ILE A 299 -9.86 -4.08 6.27
CA ILE A 299 -11.00 -4.97 6.56
C ILE A 299 -11.23 -5.86 5.34
N THR A 300 -11.77 -7.06 5.56
CA THR A 300 -12.18 -7.97 4.48
C THR A 300 -13.70 -8.04 4.42
N ILE A 301 -14.27 -7.77 3.23
CA ILE A 301 -15.71 -7.84 2.96
C ILE A 301 -15.95 -8.78 1.77
N ASP A 302 -16.65 -9.90 1.97
CA ASP A 302 -16.84 -10.96 0.96
C ASP A 302 -15.52 -11.43 0.33
N GLY A 303 -14.45 -11.45 1.12
CA GLY A 303 -13.10 -11.80 0.67
C GLY A 303 -12.33 -10.67 0.00
N VAL A 304 -12.91 -9.47 -0.15
CA VAL A 304 -12.22 -8.30 -0.71
C VAL A 304 -11.52 -7.52 0.39
N SER A 305 -10.21 -7.35 0.26
CA SER A 305 -9.39 -6.49 1.11
C SER A 305 -9.66 -5.02 0.78
N LEU A 306 -10.14 -4.27 1.76
CA LEU A 306 -10.52 -2.86 1.62
C LEU A 306 -9.95 -2.02 2.76
N THR A 307 -9.91 -0.70 2.54
CA THR A 307 -9.55 0.27 3.56
C THR A 307 -10.80 0.93 4.12
N VAL A 308 -10.92 0.95 5.46
CA VAL A 308 -12.01 1.64 6.14
C VAL A 308 -11.80 3.16 6.02
N ALA A 309 -12.71 3.85 5.36
CA ALA A 309 -12.64 5.30 5.19
C ALA A 309 -13.01 6.03 6.48
N HIS A 310 -14.19 5.70 7.01
CA HIS A 310 -14.79 6.29 8.21
C HIS A 310 -15.57 5.23 8.99
N ILE A 311 -15.75 5.48 10.29
CA ILE A 311 -16.59 4.66 11.18
C ILE A 311 -17.52 5.63 11.89
N GLN A 312 -18.82 5.38 11.84
CA GLN A 312 -19.84 6.13 12.55
C GLN A 312 -20.80 5.13 13.20
N ASP A 313 -20.94 5.19 14.52
CA ASP A 313 -21.74 4.24 15.31
C ASP A 313 -21.33 2.79 15.03
N ASN A 314 -22.22 1.98 14.43
CA ASN A 314 -21.95 0.61 13.99
C ASN A 314 -21.82 0.48 12.46
N GLU A 315 -21.64 1.59 11.74
CA GLU A 315 -21.48 1.62 10.30
C GLU A 315 -20.05 1.98 9.91
N ILE A 316 -19.55 1.29 8.89
CA ILE A 316 -18.26 1.59 8.27
C ILE A 316 -18.50 2.09 6.85
N SER A 317 -17.75 3.11 6.45
CA SER A 317 -17.68 3.58 5.06
C SER A 317 -16.47 2.97 4.37
N ILE A 318 -16.68 2.45 3.16
CA ILE A 318 -15.63 1.99 2.26
C ILE A 318 -15.75 2.70 0.90
N ALA A 319 -14.60 2.93 0.26
CA ALA A 319 -14.54 3.46 -1.10
C ALA A 319 -14.16 2.34 -2.07
N LEU A 320 -15.00 2.10 -3.06
CA LEU A 320 -14.76 1.14 -4.13
C LEU A 320 -14.19 1.85 -5.36
N ILE A 321 -13.09 1.31 -5.87
CA ILE A 321 -12.50 1.74 -7.14
C ILE A 321 -13.16 1.00 -8.32
N PRO A 322 -13.11 1.56 -9.54
CA PRO A 322 -13.70 0.94 -10.74
C PRO A 322 -13.29 -0.52 -10.93
N HIS A 323 -11.99 -0.84 -10.76
CA HIS A 323 -11.51 -2.21 -10.90
C HIS A 323 -12.18 -3.20 -9.91
N THR A 324 -12.38 -2.79 -8.66
CA THR A 324 -13.06 -3.63 -7.65
C THR A 324 -14.53 -3.80 -7.97
N ILE A 325 -15.19 -2.76 -8.46
CA ILE A 325 -16.60 -2.80 -8.88
C ILE A 325 -16.78 -3.79 -10.04
N GLU A 326 -15.88 -3.73 -11.03
CA GLU A 326 -15.97 -4.56 -12.25
C GLU A 326 -15.63 -6.04 -12.00
N ASN A 327 -14.72 -6.32 -11.06
CA ASN A 327 -14.12 -7.66 -10.89
C ASN A 327 -14.57 -8.39 -9.62
N THR A 328 -15.52 -7.83 -8.86
CA THR A 328 -16.04 -8.45 -7.62
C THR A 328 -17.55 -8.32 -7.53
N THR A 329 -18.17 -9.11 -6.65
CA THR A 329 -19.61 -9.00 -6.34
C THR A 329 -19.98 -7.66 -5.69
N LEU A 330 -19.02 -6.90 -5.15
CA LEU A 330 -19.33 -5.63 -4.49
C LEU A 330 -19.95 -4.59 -5.45
N GLY A 331 -19.66 -4.69 -6.74
CA GLY A 331 -20.22 -3.77 -7.74
C GLY A 331 -21.71 -3.94 -8.03
N ILE A 332 -22.30 -5.08 -7.61
CA ILE A 332 -23.73 -5.37 -7.83
C ILE A 332 -24.57 -5.29 -6.55
N LEU A 333 -23.94 -5.04 -5.39
CA LEU A 333 -24.63 -4.97 -4.11
C LEU A 333 -25.56 -3.75 -4.02
N GLN A 334 -26.65 -3.93 -3.32
CA GLN A 334 -27.68 -2.92 -3.05
C GLN A 334 -27.96 -2.82 -1.55
N LYS A 335 -28.72 -1.79 -1.17
CA LYS A 335 -29.16 -1.62 0.21
C LYS A 335 -29.93 -2.86 0.68
N GLY A 336 -29.58 -3.37 1.86
CA GLY A 336 -30.16 -4.57 2.48
C GLY A 336 -29.42 -5.86 2.15
N ASP A 337 -28.47 -5.84 1.20
CA ASP A 337 -27.66 -7.01 0.91
C ASP A 337 -26.70 -7.32 2.07
N GLN A 338 -26.49 -8.61 2.30
CA GLN A 338 -25.65 -9.11 3.39
C GLN A 338 -24.27 -9.52 2.86
N VAL A 339 -23.23 -9.21 3.64
CA VAL A 339 -21.83 -9.48 3.28
C VAL A 339 -21.08 -10.12 4.44
N ASN A 340 -20.12 -10.99 4.13
CA ASN A 340 -19.23 -11.57 5.12
C ASN A 340 -18.17 -10.55 5.57
N ILE A 341 -17.95 -10.45 6.88
CA ILE A 341 -16.96 -9.56 7.47
C ILE A 341 -15.86 -10.37 8.16
N GLU A 342 -14.61 -10.08 7.83
CA GLU A 342 -13.42 -10.50 8.56
C GLU A 342 -12.57 -9.26 8.88
N THR A 343 -12.24 -9.07 10.17
CA THR A 343 -11.41 -7.98 10.64
C THR A 343 -9.92 -8.33 10.54
N ASP A 344 -9.06 -7.32 10.49
CA ASP A 344 -7.62 -7.53 10.39
C ASP A 344 -7.10 -8.33 11.60
N ILE A 345 -6.46 -9.47 11.32
CA ILE A 345 -5.84 -10.32 12.32
C ILE A 345 -4.87 -9.55 13.23
N LEU A 346 -4.16 -8.56 12.69
CA LEU A 346 -3.23 -7.73 13.45
C LEU A 346 -3.97 -6.87 14.48
N ALA A 347 -5.13 -6.32 14.13
CA ALA A 347 -5.97 -5.57 15.06
C ALA A 347 -6.45 -6.45 16.21
N ARG A 348 -6.87 -7.70 15.92
CA ARG A 348 -7.29 -8.65 16.97
C ARG A 348 -6.16 -9.02 17.92
N TYR A 349 -4.95 -9.26 17.39
CA TYR A 349 -3.78 -9.54 18.23
C TYR A 349 -3.44 -8.34 19.12
N ALA A 350 -3.51 -7.12 18.59
CA ALA A 350 -3.29 -5.91 19.37
C ALA A 350 -4.33 -5.74 20.48
N GLN A 351 -5.61 -6.06 20.22
CA GLN A 351 -6.65 -6.04 21.25
C GLN A 351 -6.41 -7.11 22.32
N LYS A 352 -6.03 -8.33 21.94
CA LYS A 352 -5.72 -9.40 22.88
C LYS A 352 -4.53 -9.08 23.80
N GLN A 353 -3.58 -8.27 23.36
CA GLN A 353 -2.46 -7.83 24.20
C GLN A 353 -2.83 -6.72 25.20
N LYS A 354 -3.94 -6.02 24.98
CA LYS A 354 -4.45 -4.98 25.89
C LYS A 354 -5.38 -5.52 26.97
N ALA A 355 -6.00 -6.67 26.73
CA ALA A 355 -6.83 -7.42 27.68
C ALA A 355 -5.95 -8.26 28.62
#